data_AF-A0A9C9GMG9-F1
#
_entry.id   AF-A0A9C9GMG9-F1
#
_cell.length_a   1.000
_cell.length_b   1.000
_cell.length_c   1.000
_cell.angle_alpha   90.00
_cell.angle_beta   90.00
_cell.angle_gamma   90.00
#
_symmetry.space_group_name_H-M   'P 1'
#
loop_
_entity.id
_entity.type
_entity.pdbx_description
1 polymer ?
#
loop_
_entity_poly.entity_id
_entity_poly.type
_entity_poly.pdbx_seq_one_letter_code
_entity_poly.pdbx_strand_id
1 'polypeptide(L)'
;MPYWSLYLSSEGFDARAIGELMSILIATKIAAPYLWSWIADHTGHCMKIIRIASICSTIAFAGVFFNSSFWWLAAVMLVFSFFWNATLPQFEVNTINHLGEQTHKYSVVRLWGSLGFVFSVIVIGSLLDEYGYQLVPISIFIIYILTTWLSFLVPDAPEKRMHTEHGSMFRVIKQPHVIAILLVCFLMQMSHGPYYTFYSIYLKQLDYSSSGIGGLWALGVISEVVLFLFMHRIMP
;
A
#
# COMPACT_ATOMS: atom_id res chain seq x y z
N MET A 1 -0.15 4.17 -5.90
CA MET A 1 -0.09 4.62 -7.30
C MET A 1 1.25 5.30 -7.54
N PRO A 2 1.96 5.01 -8.64
CA PRO A 2 3.29 5.54 -8.92
C PRO A 2 3.33 7.02 -9.33
N TYR A 3 2.22 7.74 -9.18
CA TYR A 3 2.05 9.12 -9.66
C TYR A 3 1.98 10.16 -8.53
N TRP A 4 1.96 9.75 -7.25
CA TRP A 4 1.84 10.69 -6.13
C TRP A 4 3.04 11.64 -6.03
N SER A 5 4.26 11.12 -6.21
CA SER A 5 5.46 11.95 -6.20
C SER A 5 5.52 12.91 -7.40
N LEU A 6 4.96 12.52 -8.55
CA LEU A 6 4.79 13.42 -9.70
C LEU A 6 3.77 14.52 -9.43
N TYR A 7 2.67 14.23 -8.73
CA TYR A 7 1.72 15.24 -8.28
C TYR A 7 2.38 16.26 -7.36
N LEU A 8 3.10 15.81 -6.33
CA LEU A 8 3.83 16.73 -5.44
C LEU A 8 4.86 17.57 -6.22
N SER A 9 5.58 16.97 -7.16
CA SER A 9 6.49 17.72 -8.03
C SER A 9 5.75 18.77 -8.87
N SER A 10 4.54 18.48 -9.35
CA SER A 10 3.74 19.43 -10.14
C SER A 10 3.16 20.59 -9.31
N GLU A 11 2.97 20.39 -8.00
CA GLU A 11 2.59 21.44 -7.04
C GLU A 11 3.78 22.34 -6.66
N GLY A 12 4.97 22.08 -7.21
CA GLY A 12 6.17 22.89 -7.00
C GLY A 12 7.05 22.46 -5.83
N PHE A 13 6.80 21.29 -5.23
CA PHE A 13 7.68 20.75 -4.19
C PHE A 13 9.02 20.30 -4.78
N ASP A 14 10.10 20.61 -4.07
CA ASP A 14 11.43 20.12 -4.41
C ASP A 14 11.63 18.65 -4.01
N ALA A 15 12.70 18.03 -4.49
CA ALA A 15 12.98 16.62 -4.22
C ALA A 15 13.11 16.32 -2.72
N ARG A 16 13.59 17.28 -1.93
CA ARG A 16 13.71 17.15 -0.48
C ARG A 16 12.33 17.08 0.18
N ALA A 17 11.44 18.04 -0.10
CA ALA A 17 10.09 18.06 0.45
C ALA A 17 9.29 16.82 0.04
N ILE A 18 9.43 16.36 -1.22
CA ILE A 18 8.81 15.10 -1.67
C ILE A 18 9.33 13.92 -0.87
N GLY A 19 10.65 13.83 -0.66
CA GLY A 19 11.28 12.78 0.15
C GLY A 19 10.76 12.79 1.59
N GLU A 20 10.66 13.97 2.20
CA GLU A 20 10.14 14.14 3.56
C GLU A 20 8.66 13.72 3.65
N LEU A 21 7.80 14.18 2.74
CA LEU A 21 6.38 13.79 2.69
C LEU A 21 6.21 12.27 2.46
N MET A 22 6.97 11.69 1.53
CA MET A 22 6.93 10.26 1.27
C MET A 22 7.46 9.43 2.45
N SER A 23 8.42 9.96 3.20
CA SER A 23 8.93 9.32 4.41
C SER A 23 7.84 9.17 5.47
N ILE A 24 6.88 10.10 5.57
CA ILE A 24 5.75 10.00 6.51
C ILE A 24 4.91 8.75 6.22
N LEU A 25 4.58 8.49 4.96
CA LEU A 25 3.81 7.31 4.54
C LEU A 25 4.51 6.01 4.97
N ILE A 26 5.84 5.97 4.86
CA ILE A 26 6.67 4.80 5.17
C ILE A 26 6.88 4.68 6.69
N ALA A 27 7.17 5.77 7.39
CA ALA A 27 7.42 5.78 8.84
C ALA A 27 6.20 5.25 9.61
N THR A 28 4.99 5.63 9.18
CA THR A 28 3.77 5.15 9.82
C THR A 28 3.58 3.63 9.70
N LYS A 29 4.18 2.97 8.70
CA LYS A 29 4.17 1.50 8.58
C LYS A 29 4.91 0.79 9.72
N ILE A 30 5.78 1.49 10.43
CA ILE A 30 6.55 0.92 11.55
C ILE A 30 5.66 0.75 12.78
N ALA A 31 4.66 1.63 12.99
CA ALA A 31 3.87 1.63 14.21
C ALA A 31 2.41 1.20 13.98
N ALA A 32 1.78 1.68 12.90
CA ALA A 32 0.35 1.49 12.69
C ALA A 32 -0.06 0.00 12.60
N PRO A 33 0.59 -0.87 11.79
CA PRO A 33 0.19 -2.26 11.69
C PRO A 33 0.22 -2.99 13.04
N TYR A 34 1.22 -2.76 13.89
CA TYR A 34 1.31 -3.40 15.20
C TYR A 34 0.16 -3.02 16.12
N LEU A 35 -0.19 -1.73 16.16
CA LEU A 35 -1.32 -1.25 16.96
C LEU A 35 -2.63 -1.84 16.46
N TRP A 36 -2.87 -1.81 15.15
CA TRP A 36 -4.11 -2.29 14.56
C TRP A 36 -4.24 -3.82 14.61
N SER A 37 -3.13 -4.56 14.48
CA SER A 37 -3.09 -6.00 14.71
C SER A 37 -3.47 -6.35 16.15
N TRP A 38 -2.91 -5.65 17.14
CA TRP A 38 -3.26 -5.87 18.55
C TRP A 38 -4.75 -5.59 18.83
N ILE A 39 -5.31 -4.52 18.23
CA ILE A 39 -6.74 -4.20 18.32
C ILE A 39 -7.58 -5.28 17.64
N ALA A 40 -7.17 -5.76 16.47
CA ALA A 40 -7.87 -6.83 15.74
C ALA A 40 -7.91 -8.13 16.53
N ASP A 41 -6.78 -8.51 17.12
CA ASP A 41 -6.66 -9.73 17.92
C ASP A 41 -7.56 -9.66 19.18
N HIS A 42 -7.71 -8.49 19.80
CA HIS A 42 -8.59 -8.30 20.95
C HIS A 42 -10.08 -8.18 20.59
N THR A 43 -10.39 -7.60 19.44
CA THR A 43 -11.79 -7.35 19.05
C THR A 43 -12.41 -8.51 18.28
N GLY A 44 -11.62 -9.37 17.63
CA GLY A 44 -12.09 -10.51 16.82
C GLY A 44 -12.71 -10.13 15.47
N HIS A 45 -13.01 -8.85 15.23
CA HIS A 45 -13.77 -8.39 14.07
C HIS A 45 -12.89 -7.64 13.05
N CYS A 46 -12.16 -8.39 12.22
CA CYS A 46 -11.24 -7.84 11.21
C CYS A 46 -11.95 -6.87 10.24
N MET A 47 -13.14 -7.19 9.71
CA MET A 47 -13.79 -6.32 8.72
C MET A 47 -14.33 -5.04 9.34
N LYS A 48 -14.71 -5.06 10.62
CA LYS A 48 -15.11 -3.83 11.33
C LYS A 48 -13.96 -2.84 11.39
N ILE A 49 -12.74 -3.30 11.67
CA ILE A 49 -11.53 -2.48 11.67
C ILE A 49 -11.25 -1.95 10.26
N ILE A 50 -11.33 -2.81 9.24
CA ILE A 50 -11.14 -2.41 7.85
C ILE A 50 -12.11 -1.32 7.44
N ARG A 51 -13.40 -1.44 7.79
CA ARG A 51 -14.42 -0.44 7.46
C ARG A 51 -14.14 0.91 8.12
N ILE A 52 -13.83 0.90 9.43
CA ILE A 52 -13.49 2.13 10.17
C ILE A 52 -12.22 2.76 9.60
N ALA A 53 -11.15 1.97 9.43
CA ALA A 53 -9.88 2.44 8.89
C ALA A 53 -10.04 2.98 7.47
N SER A 54 -10.84 2.34 6.62
CA SER A 54 -11.09 2.80 5.25
C SER A 54 -11.90 4.11 5.24
N ILE A 55 -12.97 4.22 6.06
CA ILE A 55 -13.72 5.48 6.21
C ILE A 55 -12.81 6.61 6.70
N CYS A 56 -12.07 6.39 7.77
CA CYS A 56 -11.15 7.38 8.34
C CYS A 56 -10.05 7.76 7.34
N SER A 57 -9.52 6.81 6.58
CA SER A 57 -8.55 7.06 5.51
C SER A 57 -9.15 7.94 4.41
N THR A 58 -10.36 7.63 3.94
CA THR A 58 -11.04 8.43 2.91
C THR A 58 -11.27 9.85 3.40
N ILE A 59 -11.80 10.03 4.62
CA ILE A 59 -12.05 11.35 5.21
C ILE A 59 -10.74 12.13 5.39
N ALA A 60 -9.69 11.49 5.91
CA ALA A 60 -8.39 12.12 6.08
C ALA A 60 -7.82 12.55 4.72
N PHE A 61 -7.88 11.68 3.71
CA PHE A 61 -7.37 11.97 2.38
C PHE A 61 -8.12 13.11 1.68
N ALA A 62 -9.41 13.32 1.98
CA ALA A 62 -10.15 14.49 1.48
C ALA A 62 -9.49 15.82 1.89
N GLY A 63 -8.70 15.83 2.97
CA GLY A 63 -7.89 16.96 3.41
C GLY A 63 -6.93 17.50 2.34
N VAL A 64 -6.47 16.66 1.41
CA VAL A 64 -5.56 17.06 0.31
C VAL A 64 -6.16 18.15 -0.57
N PHE A 65 -7.49 18.19 -0.74
CA PHE A 65 -8.15 19.15 -1.63
C PHE A 65 -8.31 20.55 -1.03
N PHE A 66 -8.03 20.74 0.27
CA PHE A 66 -8.28 22.03 0.94
C PHE A 66 -7.07 22.98 0.89
N ASN A 67 -5.85 22.44 0.91
CA ASN A 67 -4.63 23.25 0.99
C ASN A 67 -3.43 22.44 0.49
N SER A 68 -2.57 23.07 -0.32
CA SER A 68 -1.34 22.47 -0.85
C SER A 68 -0.08 22.82 -0.04
N SER A 69 -0.20 23.41 1.15
CA SER A 69 0.96 23.74 2.00
C SER A 69 1.64 22.48 2.53
N PHE A 70 2.98 22.50 2.60
CA PHE A 70 3.81 21.39 3.07
C PHE A 70 3.30 20.79 4.39
N TRP A 71 3.15 21.62 5.43
CA TRP A 71 2.76 21.17 6.77
C TRP A 71 1.34 20.61 6.81
N TRP A 72 0.45 21.15 5.98
CA TRP A 72 -0.91 20.64 5.87
C TRP A 72 -0.93 19.26 5.20
N LEU A 73 -0.25 19.12 4.06
CA LEU A 73 -0.11 17.83 3.38
C LEU A 73 0.59 16.81 4.27
N ALA A 74 1.62 17.20 5.02
CA ALA A 74 2.29 16.34 5.99
C ALA A 74 1.33 15.81 7.06
N ALA A 75 0.50 16.69 7.64
CA ALA A 75 -0.50 16.31 8.63
C ALA A 75 -1.57 15.39 8.02
N VAL A 76 -2.09 15.73 6.84
CA VAL A 76 -3.07 14.92 6.11
C VAL A 76 -2.49 13.53 5.81
N MET A 77 -1.27 13.46 5.26
CA MET A 77 -0.58 12.21 4.93
C MET A 77 -0.28 11.38 6.18
N LEU A 78 0.07 12.00 7.30
CA LEU A 78 0.28 11.32 8.58
C LEU A 78 -1.00 10.62 9.04
N VAL A 79 -2.10 11.38 9.17
CA VAL A 79 -3.40 10.84 9.62
C VAL A 79 -3.90 9.78 8.65
N PHE A 80 -3.88 10.06 7.34
CA PHE A 80 -4.25 9.11 6.30
C PHE A 80 -3.42 7.82 6.39
N SER A 81 -2.09 7.91 6.46
CA SER A 81 -1.20 6.76 6.49
C SER A 81 -1.40 5.89 7.74
N PHE A 82 -1.79 6.49 8.85
CA PHE A 82 -2.04 5.79 10.11
C PHE A 82 -3.22 4.83 10.00
N PHE A 83 -4.29 5.27 9.34
CA PHE A 83 -5.45 4.41 9.09
C PHE A 83 -5.19 3.45 7.92
N TRP A 84 -4.59 3.93 6.83
CA TRP A 84 -4.40 3.13 5.63
C TRP A 84 -3.50 1.91 5.84
N ASN A 85 -2.41 2.08 6.60
CA ASN A 85 -1.47 0.98 6.84
C ASN A 85 -2.07 -0.17 7.67
N ALA A 86 -3.24 0.03 8.29
CA ALA A 86 -4.03 -1.02 8.94
C ALA A 86 -4.77 -1.92 7.94
N THR A 87 -5.22 -1.34 6.84
CA THR A 87 -6.24 -1.93 5.97
C THR A 87 -5.72 -3.14 5.20
N LEU A 88 -4.53 -3.04 4.62
CA LEU A 88 -3.97 -4.11 3.77
C LEU A 88 -3.70 -5.42 4.54
N PRO A 89 -2.98 -5.42 5.69
CA PRO A 89 -2.74 -6.65 6.45
C PRO A 89 -4.05 -7.32 6.89
N GLN A 90 -5.05 -6.53 7.28
CA GLN A 90 -6.34 -7.05 7.73
C GLN A 90 -7.13 -7.69 6.58
N PHE A 91 -7.07 -7.12 5.37
CA PHE A 91 -7.65 -7.75 4.17
C PHE A 91 -6.98 -9.09 3.85
N GLU A 92 -5.65 -9.18 4.00
CA GLU A 92 -4.92 -10.43 3.81
C GLU A 92 -5.33 -11.48 4.84
N VAL A 93 -5.41 -11.12 6.13
CA VAL A 93 -5.87 -12.00 7.20
C VAL A 93 -7.30 -12.50 6.93
N ASN A 94 -8.22 -11.61 6.58
CA ASN A 94 -9.60 -11.99 6.25
C ASN A 94 -9.68 -12.94 5.03
N THR A 95 -8.83 -12.72 4.04
CA THR A 95 -8.75 -13.57 2.83
C THR A 95 -8.21 -14.95 3.18
N ILE A 96 -7.12 -15.03 3.95
CA ILE A 96 -6.51 -16.30 4.37
C ILE A 96 -7.49 -17.08 5.26
N ASN A 97 -8.20 -16.40 6.17
CA ASN A 97 -9.19 -17.04 7.03
C ASN A 97 -10.37 -17.63 6.23
N HIS A 98 -10.81 -16.98 5.15
CA HIS A 98 -11.80 -17.54 4.22
C HIS A 98 -11.28 -18.74 3.42
N LEU A 99 -10.00 -18.70 3.01
CA LEU A 99 -9.38 -19.75 2.21
C LEU A 99 -9.11 -21.02 3.02
N GLY A 100 -8.84 -20.90 4.32
CA GLY A 100 -8.57 -22.03 5.20
C GLY A 100 -7.40 -22.89 4.68
N GLU A 101 -7.67 -24.15 4.39
CA GLU A 101 -6.67 -25.09 3.84
C GLU A 101 -6.35 -24.85 2.35
N GLN A 102 -7.15 -24.05 1.64
CA GLN A 102 -6.97 -23.77 0.21
C GLN A 102 -6.02 -22.59 -0.04
N THR A 103 -4.90 -22.53 0.69
CA THR A 103 -3.93 -21.42 0.61
C THR A 103 -3.38 -21.20 -0.80
N HIS A 104 -3.30 -22.26 -1.63
CA HIS A 104 -2.89 -22.15 -3.04
C HIS A 104 -3.75 -21.19 -3.87
N LYS A 105 -5.03 -20.99 -3.51
CA LYS A 105 -5.93 -20.05 -4.22
C LYS A 105 -5.65 -18.59 -3.88
N TYR A 106 -4.87 -18.30 -2.83
CA TYR A 106 -4.44 -16.94 -2.50
C TYR A 106 -3.68 -16.30 -3.67
N SER A 107 -2.86 -17.08 -4.39
CA SER A 107 -2.15 -16.59 -5.58
C SER A 107 -3.10 -16.08 -6.67
N VAL A 108 -4.29 -16.69 -6.81
CA VAL A 108 -5.33 -16.22 -7.75
C VAL A 108 -5.96 -14.91 -7.28
N VAL A 109 -6.19 -14.75 -5.98
CA VAL A 109 -6.68 -13.48 -5.42
C VAL A 109 -5.65 -12.37 -5.65
N ARG A 110 -4.37 -12.65 -5.42
CA ARG A 110 -3.28 -11.69 -5.66
C ARG A 110 -3.12 -11.31 -7.14
N LEU A 111 -3.29 -12.27 -8.05
CA LEU A 111 -3.28 -12.03 -9.51
C LEU A 111 -4.29 -10.96 -9.92
N TRP A 112 -5.52 -11.00 -9.38
CA TRP A 112 -6.53 -9.97 -9.63
C TRP A 112 -6.11 -8.59 -9.10
N GLY A 113 -5.42 -8.54 -7.96
CA GLY A 113 -4.82 -7.31 -7.44
C GLY A 113 -3.77 -6.71 -8.37
N SER A 114 -2.86 -7.55 -8.89
CA SER A 114 -1.85 -7.14 -9.88
C SER A 114 -2.48 -6.65 -11.18
N LEU A 115 -3.51 -7.34 -11.69
CA LEU A 115 -4.23 -6.93 -12.89
C LEU A 115 -4.95 -5.59 -12.68
N GLY A 116 -5.57 -5.40 -11.51
CA GLY A 116 -6.17 -4.13 -11.11
C GLY A 116 -5.15 -2.99 -11.07
N PHE A 117 -3.97 -3.23 -10.51
CA PHE A 117 -2.88 -2.25 -10.52
C PHE A 117 -2.45 -1.89 -11.94
N VAL A 118 -2.19 -2.89 -12.81
CA VAL A 118 -1.80 -2.68 -14.22
C VAL A 118 -2.85 -1.85 -14.95
N PHE A 119 -4.12 -2.22 -14.83
CA PHE A 119 -5.23 -1.49 -15.44
C PHE A 119 -5.31 -0.05 -14.94
N SER A 120 -5.29 0.15 -13.62
CA SER A 120 -5.34 1.49 -13.03
C SER A 120 -4.18 2.37 -13.47
N VAL A 121 -2.96 1.84 -13.51
CA VAL A 121 -1.77 2.62 -13.87
C VAL A 121 -1.79 3.03 -15.34
N ILE A 122 -2.27 2.17 -16.24
CA ILE A 122 -2.43 2.49 -17.67
C ILE A 122 -3.53 3.55 -17.87
N VAL A 123 -4.72 3.32 -17.31
CA VAL A 123 -5.85 4.25 -17.48
C VAL A 123 -5.54 5.61 -16.87
N ILE A 124 -5.06 5.65 -15.62
CA ILE A 124 -4.69 6.90 -14.96
C ILE A 124 -3.54 7.56 -15.73
N GLY A 125 -2.51 6.80 -16.14
CA GLY A 125 -1.38 7.34 -16.91
C GLY A 125 -1.81 8.10 -18.16
N SER A 126 -2.72 7.54 -18.95
CA SER A 126 -3.26 8.22 -20.14
C SER A 126 -4.09 9.46 -19.81
N LEU A 127 -4.92 9.40 -18.76
CA LEU A 127 -5.67 10.57 -18.31
C LEU A 127 -4.76 11.69 -17.79
N LEU A 128 -3.63 11.35 -17.16
CA LEU A 128 -2.66 12.34 -16.68
C LEU A 128 -1.97 13.08 -17.83
N ASP A 129 -1.75 12.42 -18.97
CA ASP A 129 -1.15 13.06 -20.14
C ASP A 129 -2.08 14.08 -20.79
N GLU A 130 -3.40 13.88 -20.72
CA GLU A 130 -4.39 14.80 -21.29
C GLU A 130 -4.83 15.92 -20.32
N TYR A 131 -5.03 15.58 -19.04
CA TYR A 131 -5.68 16.46 -18.05
C TYR A 131 -4.76 16.94 -16.93
N GLY A 132 -3.51 16.45 -16.87
CA GLY A 132 -2.52 16.87 -15.88
C GLY A 132 -2.59 16.13 -14.54
N TYR A 133 -1.65 16.49 -13.65
CA TYR A 133 -1.41 15.77 -12.39
C TYR A 133 -2.43 16.02 -11.28
N GLN A 134 -3.33 16.99 -11.43
CA GLN A 134 -4.43 17.23 -10.50
C GLN A 134 -5.42 16.06 -10.46
N LEU A 135 -5.43 15.21 -11.48
CA LEU A 135 -6.21 13.97 -11.46
C LEU A 135 -5.67 12.90 -10.50
N VAL A 136 -4.41 12.98 -10.06
CA VAL A 136 -3.82 11.99 -9.14
C VAL A 136 -4.58 11.93 -7.81
N PRO A 137 -4.75 13.04 -7.04
CA PRO A 137 -5.51 12.99 -5.80
C PRO A 137 -6.97 12.59 -6.03
N ILE A 138 -7.60 13.04 -7.13
CA ILE A 138 -8.98 12.66 -7.48
C ILE A 138 -9.10 11.14 -7.68
N SER A 139 -8.18 10.55 -8.45
CA SER A 139 -8.17 9.11 -8.74
C SER A 139 -7.96 8.29 -7.47
N ILE A 140 -7.02 8.71 -6.62
CA ILE A 140 -6.76 8.05 -5.34
C ILE A 140 -8.00 8.14 -4.44
N PHE A 141 -8.62 9.31 -4.34
CA PHE A 141 -9.83 9.51 -3.53
C PHE A 141 -11.01 8.65 -4.00
N ILE A 142 -11.25 8.55 -5.31
CA ILE A 142 -12.29 7.67 -5.89
C ILE A 142 -12.00 6.20 -5.56
N ILE A 143 -10.75 5.75 -5.73
CA ILE A 143 -10.35 4.38 -5.37
C ILE A 143 -10.61 4.10 -3.88
N TYR A 144 -10.36 5.08 -3.00
CA TYR A 144 -10.65 4.95 -1.58
C TYR A 144 -12.14 4.91 -1.25
N ILE A 145 -12.97 5.73 -1.91
CA ILE A 145 -14.42 5.63 -1.80
C ILE A 145 -14.90 4.25 -2.22
N LEU A 146 -14.44 3.76 -3.38
CA LEU A 146 -14.79 2.43 -3.88
C LEU A 146 -14.33 1.32 -2.93
N THR A 147 -13.13 1.42 -2.38
CA THR A 147 -12.61 0.45 -1.40
C THR A 147 -13.46 0.43 -0.14
N THR A 148 -13.80 1.60 0.40
CA THR A 148 -14.68 1.74 1.55
C THR A 148 -16.06 1.14 1.25
N TRP A 149 -16.65 1.46 0.11
CA TRP A 149 -17.95 0.92 -0.29
C TRP A 149 -17.91 -0.62 -0.44
N LEU A 150 -16.94 -1.15 -1.18
CA LEU A 150 -16.76 -2.59 -1.37
C LEU A 150 -16.49 -3.31 -0.05
N SER A 151 -15.85 -2.69 0.94
CA SER A 151 -15.61 -3.30 2.25
C SER A 151 -16.90 -3.62 3.03
N PHE A 152 -18.03 -2.98 2.70
CA PHE A 152 -19.33 -3.32 3.27
C PHE A 152 -19.98 -4.54 2.61
N LEU A 153 -19.60 -4.87 1.37
CA LEU A 153 -20.11 -6.03 0.65
C LEU A 153 -19.40 -7.32 1.06
N VAL A 154 -18.16 -7.21 1.56
CA VAL A 154 -17.38 -8.39 1.95
C VAL A 154 -17.79 -8.86 3.36
N PRO A 155 -18.17 -10.14 3.52
CA PRO A 155 -18.52 -10.70 4.82
C PRO A 155 -17.29 -10.89 5.72
N ASP A 156 -17.52 -10.91 7.03
CA ASP A 156 -16.51 -11.31 8.01
C ASP A 156 -16.18 -12.80 7.84
N ALA A 157 -14.90 -13.14 7.78
CA ALA A 157 -14.46 -14.53 7.85
C ALA A 157 -14.85 -15.14 9.21
N PRO A 158 -15.19 -16.44 9.27
CA PRO A 158 -15.42 -17.12 10.54
C PRO A 158 -14.17 -16.99 11.43
N GLU A 159 -14.37 -16.47 12.65
CA GLU A 159 -13.29 -16.28 13.63
C GLU A 159 -12.58 -17.61 13.91
N LYS A 160 -11.37 -17.78 13.37
CA LYS A 160 -10.41 -18.71 13.97
C LYS A 160 -9.79 -17.98 15.15
N ARG A 161 -10.36 -18.16 16.35
CA ARG A 161 -9.68 -17.77 17.60
C ARG A 161 -8.41 -18.60 17.71
N MET A 162 -7.30 -18.08 17.19
CA MET A 162 -6.00 -18.57 17.59
C MET A 162 -5.80 -18.12 19.03
N HIS A 163 -5.99 -19.05 19.97
CA HIS A 163 -5.43 -18.92 21.30
C HIS A 163 -3.91 -18.88 21.16
N THR A 164 -3.35 -17.70 20.95
CA THR A 164 -1.91 -17.51 21.06
C THR A 164 -1.58 -17.41 22.54
N GLU A 165 -0.96 -18.46 23.09
CA GLU A 165 -0.08 -18.28 24.24
C GLU A 165 0.81 -17.07 23.94
N HIS A 166 0.73 -16.04 24.76
CA HIS A 166 1.53 -14.83 24.61
C HIS A 166 2.99 -15.15 24.94
N GLY A 167 3.67 -15.85 24.03
CA GLY A 167 5.12 -15.82 24.00
C GLY A 167 5.55 -14.36 23.86
N SER A 168 6.47 -13.90 24.72
CA SER A 168 6.95 -12.52 24.65
C SER A 168 7.51 -12.25 23.24
N MET A 169 6.84 -11.40 22.46
CA MET A 169 7.28 -10.96 21.11
C MET A 169 8.75 -10.51 21.13
N PHE A 170 9.15 -9.82 22.20
CA PHE A 170 10.53 -9.40 22.44
C PHE A 170 11.53 -10.56 22.52
N ARG A 171 11.12 -11.73 23.02
CA ARG A 171 11.97 -12.92 23.07
C ARG A 171 12.24 -13.48 21.68
N VAL A 172 11.26 -13.41 20.78
CA VAL A 172 11.39 -13.84 19.38
C VAL A 172 12.27 -12.85 18.60
N ILE A 173 12.03 -11.55 18.75
CA ILE A 173 12.83 -10.50 18.08
C ILE A 173 14.30 -10.57 18.47
N LYS A 174 14.63 -10.94 19.72
CA LYS A 174 16.02 -11.05 20.20
C LYS A 174 16.77 -12.27 19.66
N GLN A 175 16.12 -13.19 18.96
CA GLN A 175 16.82 -14.34 18.38
C GLN A 175 17.75 -13.86 17.24
N PRO A 176 19.02 -14.31 17.19
CA PRO A 176 20.00 -13.81 16.23
C PRO A 176 19.57 -14.03 14.77
N HIS A 177 18.91 -15.15 14.47
CA HIS A 177 18.37 -15.43 13.14
C HIS A 177 17.26 -14.44 12.73
N VAL A 178 16.38 -14.07 13.68
CA VAL A 178 15.30 -13.10 13.44
C VAL A 178 15.88 -11.70 13.22
N ILE A 179 16.87 -11.30 14.02
CA ILE A 179 17.59 -10.03 13.82
C ILE A 179 18.27 -10.01 12.44
N ALA A 180 18.93 -11.08 12.03
CA ALA A 180 19.56 -11.17 10.71
C ALA A 180 18.53 -11.01 9.58
N ILE A 181 17.37 -11.69 9.67
CA ILE A 181 16.27 -11.53 8.71
C ILE A 181 15.74 -10.10 8.70
N LEU A 182 15.49 -9.50 9.87
CA LEU A 182 15.01 -8.12 9.98
C LEU A 182 16.02 -7.13 9.39
N LEU A 183 17.32 -7.36 9.58
CA LEU A 183 18.38 -6.52 9.05
C LEU A 183 18.48 -6.64 7.52
N VAL A 184 18.37 -7.85 6.96
CA VAL A 184 18.31 -8.05 5.50
C VAL A 184 17.08 -7.36 4.91
N CYS A 185 15.90 -7.54 5.52
CA CYS A 185 14.68 -6.87 5.11
C CYS A 185 14.81 -5.34 5.20
N PHE A 186 15.44 -4.82 6.26
CA PHE A 186 15.68 -3.39 6.42
C PHE A 186 16.60 -2.84 5.32
N LEU A 187 17.72 -3.49 5.04
CA LEU A 187 18.66 -3.07 3.98
C LEU A 187 18.00 -3.11 2.60
N MET A 188 17.19 -4.13 2.35
CA MET A 188 16.40 -4.24 1.11
C MET A 188 15.41 -3.08 0.99
N GLN A 189 14.63 -2.79 2.05
CA GLN A 189 13.67 -1.70 2.05
C GLN A 189 14.33 -0.32 1.94
N MET A 190 15.49 -0.14 2.58
CA MET A 190 16.30 1.08 2.46
C MET A 190 16.74 1.32 1.01
N SER A 191 17.14 0.25 0.31
CA SER A 191 17.55 0.34 -1.10
C SER A 191 16.38 0.67 -2.03
N HIS A 192 15.19 0.14 -1.74
CA HIS A 192 14.00 0.36 -2.57
C HIS A 192 13.25 1.66 -2.26
N GLY A 193 13.41 2.27 -1.09
CA GLY A 193 12.72 3.49 -0.70
C GLY A 193 12.89 4.64 -1.72
N PRO A 194 14.15 5.02 -2.07
CA PRO A 194 14.40 6.04 -3.08
C PRO A 194 13.84 5.66 -4.46
N TYR A 195 13.94 4.39 -4.84
CA TYR A 195 13.38 3.88 -6.10
C TYR A 195 11.87 4.13 -6.17
N TYR A 196 11.10 3.74 -5.15
CA TYR A 196 9.64 3.94 -5.15
C TYR A 196 9.23 5.41 -5.14
N THR A 197 10.02 6.29 -4.52
CA THR A 197 9.71 7.72 -4.43
C THR A 197 10.08 8.48 -5.70
N PHE A 198 11.28 8.26 -6.23
CA PHE A 198 11.87 9.11 -7.26
C PHE A 198 11.88 8.51 -8.67
N TYR A 199 11.63 7.21 -8.85
CA TYR A 199 11.70 6.58 -10.17
C TYR A 199 10.79 7.25 -11.22
N SER A 200 9.53 7.51 -10.87
CA SER A 200 8.60 8.20 -11.78
C SER A 200 9.03 9.65 -12.07
N ILE A 201 9.57 10.36 -11.08
CA ILE A 201 10.12 11.72 -11.26
C ILE A 201 11.31 11.67 -12.22
N TYR A 202 12.22 10.72 -12.03
CA TYR A 202 13.39 10.54 -12.88
C TYR A 202 13.01 10.24 -14.33
N LEU A 203 12.06 9.34 -14.57
CA LEU A 203 11.56 9.08 -15.92
C LEU A 203 10.90 10.32 -16.54
N LYS A 204 10.18 11.11 -15.74
CA LYS A 204 9.58 12.36 -16.22
C LYS A 204 10.64 13.40 -16.61
N GLN A 205 11.76 13.46 -15.90
CA GLN A 205 12.92 14.30 -16.26
C GLN A 205 13.61 13.84 -17.56
N LEU A 206 13.45 12.58 -17.95
CA LEU A 206 13.88 12.03 -19.23
C LEU A 206 12.80 12.19 -20.33
N ASP A 207 11.84 13.09 -20.14
CA ASP A 207 10.75 13.41 -21.06
C ASP A 207 9.80 12.24 -21.39
N TYR A 208 9.74 11.21 -20.53
CA TYR A 208 8.72 10.16 -20.68
C TYR A 208 7.32 10.72 -20.40
N SER A 209 6.34 10.27 -21.21
CA SER A 209 4.93 10.51 -20.94
C SER A 209 4.46 9.74 -19.71
N SER A 210 3.37 10.18 -19.07
CA SER A 210 2.78 9.54 -17.90
C SER A 210 2.25 8.14 -18.25
N SER A 211 1.68 7.95 -19.45
CA SER A 211 1.38 6.62 -19.98
C SER A 211 2.62 5.75 -20.11
N GLY A 212 3.75 6.29 -20.58
CA GLY A 212 5.02 5.57 -20.70
C GLY A 212 5.57 5.14 -19.35
N ILE A 213 5.56 6.05 -18.37
CA ILE A 213 5.93 5.76 -16.97
C ILE A 213 5.03 4.65 -16.42
N GLY A 214 3.72 4.75 -16.65
CA GLY A 214 2.76 3.74 -16.24
C GLY A 214 3.02 2.38 -16.87
N GLY A 215 3.34 2.35 -18.16
CA GLY A 215 3.70 1.14 -18.89
C GLY A 215 4.93 0.45 -18.31
N LEU A 216 5.96 1.20 -17.90
CA LEU A 216 7.15 0.65 -17.26
C LEU A 216 6.85 0.05 -15.87
N TRP A 217 6.00 0.70 -15.08
CA TRP A 217 5.50 0.12 -13.82
C TRP A 217 4.68 -1.15 -14.05
N ALA A 218 3.80 -1.14 -15.06
CA ALA A 218 3.00 -2.29 -15.44
C ALA A 218 3.88 -3.47 -15.89
N LEU A 219 4.92 -3.21 -16.68
CA LEU A 219 5.88 -4.21 -17.13
C LEU A 219 6.58 -4.89 -15.95
N GLY A 220 6.96 -4.12 -14.92
CA GLY A 220 7.52 -4.67 -13.68
C GLY A 220 6.58 -5.64 -12.97
N VAL A 221 5.31 -5.26 -12.82
CA VAL A 221 4.28 -6.10 -12.17
C VAL A 221 3.93 -7.33 -13.02
N ILE A 222 3.86 -7.20 -14.34
CA ILE A 222 3.65 -8.34 -15.25
C ILE A 222 4.82 -9.33 -15.12
N SER A 223 6.06 -8.82 -15.04
CA SER A 223 7.25 -9.66 -14.86
C SER A 223 7.21 -10.40 -13.52
N GLU A 224 6.79 -9.75 -12.44
CA GLU A 224 6.57 -10.37 -11.12
C GLU A 224 5.51 -11.49 -11.20
N VAL A 225 4.38 -11.23 -11.86
CA VAL A 225 3.30 -12.20 -12.06
C VAL A 225 3.80 -13.44 -12.82
N VAL A 226 4.54 -13.23 -13.91
CA VAL A 226 5.13 -14.32 -14.70
C VAL A 226 6.05 -15.15 -13.82
N LEU A 227 6.94 -14.51 -13.05
CA LEU A 227 7.84 -15.21 -12.14
C LEU A 227 7.06 -16.05 -11.11
N PHE A 228 5.99 -15.52 -10.51
CA PHE A 228 5.16 -16.27 -9.57
C PHE A 228 4.48 -17.49 -10.19
N LEU A 229 4.01 -17.40 -11.45
CA LEU A 229 3.42 -18.55 -12.15
C LEU A 229 4.44 -19.68 -12.35
N PHE A 230 5.71 -19.34 -12.58
CA PHE A 230 6.78 -20.33 -12.73
C PHE A 230 7.44 -20.75 -11.42
N MET A 231 7.21 -20.02 -10.32
CA MET A 231 7.85 -20.26 -9.03
C MET A 231 7.57 -21.67 -8.49
N HIS A 232 6.35 -22.19 -8.67
CA HIS A 232 5.98 -23.55 -8.27
C HIS A 232 6.77 -24.65 -9.01
N ARG A 233 7.36 -24.32 -10.17
CA ARG A 233 8.22 -25.22 -10.94
C ARG A 233 9.71 -25.05 -10.62
N ILE A 234 10.11 -23.89 -10.08
CA ILE A 234 11.52 -23.52 -9.83
C ILE A 234 11.95 -23.86 -8.40
N MET A 235 11.03 -23.76 -7.42
CA MET A 235 11.29 -24.11 -6.02
C MET A 235 10.59 -25.44 -5.68
N PRO A 236 11.33 -26.58 -5.65
CA PRO A 236 10.78 -27.87 -5.25
C PRO A 236 10.46 -27.94 -3.75
#